data_AF-A0A0B7GMB2-F1
#
_entry.id   AF-A0A0B7GMB2-F1
#
_cell.length_a   1.000
_cell.length_b   1.000
_cell.length_c   1.000
_cell.angle_alpha   90.00
_cell.angle_beta   90.00
_cell.angle_gamma   90.00
#
_symmetry.space_group_name_H-M   'P 1'
#
loop_
_entity.id
_entity.type
_entity.pdbx_description
1 polymer ?
#
loop_
_entity_poly.entity_id
_entity_poly.type
_entity_poly.pdbx_seq_one_letter_code
_entity_poly.pdbx_strand_id
1 'polypeptide(L)'
;MGKAAIQAEINAKNDALSALSGKIEELEASKSALTSFSTDVKYVLENHEHIKATYYLAGTPYLQETRAEEGIVREVGQSFSGKKEEMIEKLATKIAALELEKLSIGTSIKLLEVLKDITKED
;
A
#
# COMPACT_ATOMS: atom_id res chain seq x y z
N MET A 1 38.97 -5.99 -15.26
CA MET A 1 37.94 -7.06 -15.24
C MET A 1 37.77 -7.56 -16.65
N GLY A 2 37.87 -8.86 -16.89
CA GLY A 2 37.63 -9.43 -18.22
C GLY A 2 36.13 -9.46 -18.56
N LYS A 3 35.79 -9.71 -19.84
CA LYS A 3 34.40 -9.80 -20.32
C LYS A 3 33.53 -10.76 -19.49
N ALA A 4 34.09 -11.88 -19.06
CA ALA A 4 33.39 -12.86 -18.23
C ALA A 4 32.95 -12.31 -16.87
N ALA A 5 33.79 -11.48 -16.24
CA ALA A 5 33.45 -10.83 -14.97
C ALA A 5 32.35 -9.77 -15.14
N ILE A 6 32.41 -9.00 -16.24
CA ILE A 6 31.37 -8.02 -16.57
C ILE A 6 30.04 -8.72 -16.84
N GLN A 7 30.05 -9.85 -17.55
CA GLN A 7 28.84 -10.64 -17.80
C GLN A 7 28.25 -11.22 -16.51
N ALA A 8 29.09 -11.67 -15.57
CA ALA A 8 28.63 -12.14 -14.27
C ALA A 8 27.95 -11.01 -13.47
N GLU A 9 28.49 -9.79 -13.52
CA GLU A 9 27.88 -8.63 -12.85
C GLU A 9 26.55 -8.22 -13.50
N ILE A 10 26.46 -8.25 -14.83
CA ILE A 10 25.19 -8.02 -15.56
C ILE A 10 24.13 -9.03 -15.12
N ASN A 11 24.49 -10.32 -15.05
CA ASN A 11 23.56 -11.37 -14.62
C ASN A 11 23.07 -11.13 -13.19
N ALA A 12 23.97 -10.83 -12.25
CA ALA A 12 23.60 -10.53 -10.87
C ALA A 12 22.66 -9.32 -10.75
N LYS A 13 22.87 -8.27 -11.57
CA LYS A 13 21.99 -7.10 -11.60
C LYS A 13 20.63 -7.41 -12.24
N ASN A 14 20.58 -8.28 -13.26
CA ASN A 14 19.32 -8.75 -13.83
C ASN A 14 18.50 -9.55 -12.82
N ASP A 15 19.15 -10.43 -12.04
CA ASP A 15 18.49 -11.17 -10.96
C ASP A 15 17.92 -10.21 -9.90
N ALA A 16 18.70 -9.20 -9.51
CA ALA A 16 18.23 -8.15 -8.60
C ALA A 16 17.04 -7.36 -9.16
N LEU A 17 17.04 -7.05 -10.46
CA LEU A 17 15.96 -6.34 -11.15
C LEU A 17 14.67 -7.16 -11.21
N SER A 18 14.79 -8.48 -11.44
CA SER A 18 13.66 -9.41 -11.39
C SER A 18 13.05 -9.47 -9.99
N ALA A 19 13.88 -9.65 -8.96
CA ALA A 19 13.43 -9.67 -7.56
C ALA A 19 12.77 -8.34 -7.15
N LEU A 20 13.30 -7.21 -7.60
CA LEU A 20 12.75 -5.89 -7.33
C LEU A 20 11.39 -5.69 -8.02
N SER A 21 11.25 -6.17 -9.26
CA SER A 21 9.99 -6.09 -9.99
C SER A 21 8.89 -6.91 -9.32
N GLY A 22 9.19 -8.13 -8.85
CA GLY A 22 8.23 -8.93 -8.09
C GLY A 22 7.76 -8.23 -6.80
N LYS A 23 8.67 -7.58 -6.07
CA LYS A 23 8.31 -6.79 -4.88
C LYS A 23 7.40 -5.60 -5.21
N ILE A 24 7.65 -4.92 -6.33
CA ILE A 24 6.80 -3.81 -6.78
C ILE A 24 5.39 -4.33 -7.07
N GLU A 25 5.26 -5.43 -7.82
CA GLU A 25 3.97 -6.05 -8.14
C GLU A 25 3.18 -6.46 -6.88
N GLU A 26 3.84 -7.07 -5.90
CA GLU A 26 3.22 -7.43 -4.61
C GLU A 26 2.70 -6.20 -3.84
N LEU A 27 3.47 -5.10 -3.85
CA LEU A 27 3.08 -3.85 -3.19
C LEU A 27 1.94 -3.15 -3.94
N GLU A 28 1.92 -3.18 -5.27
CA GLU A 28 0.82 -2.66 -6.08
C GLU A 28 -0.47 -3.46 -5.84
N ALA A 29 -0.38 -4.78 -5.80
CA ALA A 29 -1.51 -5.64 -5.46
C ALA A 29 -2.05 -5.31 -4.06
N SER A 30 -1.16 -5.14 -3.08
CA SER A 30 -1.53 -4.77 -1.71
C SER A 30 -2.20 -3.40 -1.64
N LYS A 31 -1.67 -2.41 -2.37
CA LYS A 31 -2.26 -1.06 -2.49
C LYS A 31 -3.64 -1.10 -3.13
N SER A 32 -3.82 -1.89 -4.17
CA SER A 32 -5.10 -2.07 -4.87
C SER A 32 -6.14 -2.72 -3.97
N ALA A 33 -5.77 -3.81 -3.29
CA ALA A 33 -6.62 -4.48 -2.31
C ALA A 33 -7.05 -3.52 -1.19
N LEU A 34 -6.11 -2.77 -0.63
CA LEU A 34 -6.40 -1.78 0.42
C LEU A 34 -7.33 -0.67 -0.09
N THR A 35 -7.10 -0.16 -1.30
CA THR A 35 -7.96 0.87 -1.93
C THR A 35 -9.40 0.36 -2.09
N SER A 36 -9.57 -0.90 -2.49
CA SER A 36 -10.89 -1.51 -2.70
C SER A 36 -11.64 -1.87 -1.41
N PHE A 37 -10.94 -1.94 -0.26
CA PHE A 37 -11.52 -2.35 1.01
C PHE A 37 -12.45 -1.27 1.59
N SER A 38 -13.69 -1.62 1.93
CA SER A 38 -14.61 -0.68 2.61
C SER A 38 -14.24 -0.56 4.09
N THR A 39 -14.16 0.68 4.58
CA THR A 39 -13.97 1.02 6.00
C THR A 39 -15.27 1.45 6.66
N ASP A 40 -16.42 1.13 6.07
CA ASP A 40 -17.72 1.55 6.59
C ASP A 40 -18.03 0.84 7.90
N VAL A 41 -18.14 1.62 8.97
CA VAL A 41 -18.57 1.13 10.29
C VAL A 41 -20.04 1.48 10.45
N LYS A 42 -20.89 0.45 10.56
CA LYS A 42 -22.33 0.63 10.72
C LYS A 42 -22.73 0.57 12.19
N TYR A 43 -23.61 1.46 12.59
CA TYR A 43 -24.25 1.41 13.90
C TYR A 43 -25.40 0.40 13.88
N VAL A 44 -25.31 -0.66 14.69
CA VAL A 44 -26.24 -1.80 14.69
C VAL A 44 -27.65 -1.41 15.12
N LEU A 45 -27.77 -0.45 16.04
CA LEU A 45 -29.06 0.00 16.54
C LEU A 45 -29.74 1.03 15.61
N GLU A 46 -29.09 1.36 14.48
CA GLU A 46 -29.51 2.26 13.40
C GLU A 46 -29.68 3.73 13.81
N ASN A 47 -30.64 4.01 14.70
CA ASN A 47 -30.93 5.34 15.23
C ASN A 47 -31.89 5.28 16.43
N HIS A 48 -32.08 6.41 17.09
CA HIS A 48 -32.93 6.50 18.28
C HIS A 48 -34.40 6.11 18.04
N GLU A 49 -34.97 6.42 16.87
CA GLU A 49 -36.36 6.05 16.55
C GLU A 49 -36.52 4.54 16.39
N HIS A 50 -35.52 3.87 15.79
CA HIS A 50 -35.47 2.42 15.70
C HIS A 50 -35.35 1.79 17.10
N ILE A 51 -34.48 2.33 17.96
CA ILE A 51 -34.35 1.85 19.35
C ILE A 51 -35.66 1.99 20.12
N LYS A 52 -36.32 3.14 19.99
CA LYS A 52 -37.60 3.44 20.62
C LYS A 52 -38.70 2.48 20.12
N ALA A 53 -38.76 2.21 18.82
CA ALA A 53 -39.77 1.35 18.24
C ALA A 53 -39.56 -0.14 18.58
N THR A 54 -38.30 -0.60 18.58
CA THR A 54 -37.97 -2.03 18.72
C THR A 54 -37.78 -2.45 20.18
N TYR A 55 -37.20 -1.58 21.02
CA TYR A 55 -36.85 -1.91 22.41
C TYR A 55 -37.67 -1.14 23.44
N TYR A 56 -38.58 -0.25 23.00
CA TYR A 56 -39.40 0.60 23.88
C TYR A 56 -38.58 1.51 24.81
N LEU A 57 -37.33 1.77 24.47
CA LEU A 57 -36.43 2.65 25.22
C LEU A 57 -36.58 4.08 24.70
N ALA A 58 -37.25 4.93 25.48
CA ALA A 58 -37.56 6.30 25.12
C ALA A 58 -37.19 7.28 26.25
N GLY A 59 -36.94 8.53 25.88
CA GLY A 59 -36.64 9.60 26.83
C GLY A 59 -35.25 10.19 26.65
N THR A 60 -34.99 11.28 27.36
CA THR A 60 -33.75 12.07 27.26
C THR A 60 -32.48 11.28 27.51
N PRO A 61 -32.41 10.35 28.50
CA PRO A 61 -31.21 9.53 28.71
C PRO A 61 -30.84 8.70 27.48
N TYR A 62 -31.79 7.91 26.97
CA TYR A 62 -31.58 7.06 25.81
C TYR A 62 -31.26 7.86 24.53
N LEU A 63 -31.88 9.03 24.35
CA LEU A 63 -31.55 9.92 23.23
C LEU A 63 -30.08 10.40 23.30
N GLN A 64 -29.58 10.73 24.49
CA GLN A 64 -28.20 11.17 24.67
C GLN A 64 -27.21 10.03 24.47
N GLU A 65 -27.51 8.84 25.01
CA GLU A 65 -26.69 7.63 24.82
C GLU A 65 -26.61 7.24 23.35
N THR A 66 -27.74 7.18 22.63
CA THR A 66 -27.74 6.89 21.19
C THR A 66 -26.88 7.88 20.39
N ARG A 67 -26.98 9.19 20.68
CA ARG A 67 -26.16 10.21 20.01
C ARG A 67 -24.67 10.05 20.31
N ALA A 68 -24.33 9.69 21.54
CA ALA A 68 -22.94 9.45 21.93
C ALA A 68 -22.39 8.22 21.18
N GLU A 69 -23.16 7.13 21.10
CA GLU A 69 -22.79 5.91 20.38
C GLU A 69 -22.66 6.14 18.86
N GLU A 70 -23.60 6.84 18.23
CA GLU A 70 -23.51 7.26 16.83
C GLU A 70 -22.25 8.12 16.59
N GLY A 71 -21.92 9.01 17.54
CA GLY A 71 -20.71 9.81 17.52
C GLY A 71 -19.44 8.96 17.52
N ILE A 72 -19.37 7.96 18.41
CA ILE A 72 -18.25 7.01 18.48
C ILE A 72 -18.12 6.23 17.18
N VAL A 73 -19.21 5.69 16.64
CA VAL A 73 -19.19 4.95 15.36
C VAL A 73 -18.64 5.81 14.23
N ARG A 74 -19.07 7.07 14.16
CA ARG A 74 -18.58 8.03 13.16
C ARG A 74 -17.09 8.32 13.33
N GLU A 75 -16.64 8.57 14.56
CA GLU A 75 -15.23 8.84 14.85
C GLU A 75 -14.34 7.63 14.49
N VAL A 76 -14.78 6.42 14.84
CA VAL A 76 -14.09 5.17 14.50
C VAL A 76 -14.02 4.99 12.98
N GLY A 77 -15.13 5.23 12.25
CA GLY A 77 -15.15 5.18 10.80
C GLY A 77 -14.18 6.18 10.15
N GLN A 78 -14.14 7.42 10.65
CA GLN A 78 -13.18 8.43 10.20
C GLN A 78 -11.73 8.02 10.49
N SER A 79 -11.46 7.47 11.68
CA SER A 79 -10.13 6.99 12.05
C SER A 79 -9.67 5.84 11.16
N PHE A 80 -10.54 4.89 10.84
CA PHE A 80 -10.22 3.80 9.92
C PHE A 80 -9.96 4.29 8.50
N SER A 81 -10.78 5.21 7.99
CA SER A 81 -10.56 5.83 6.67
C SER A 81 -9.22 6.56 6.62
N GLY A 82 -8.92 7.37 7.65
CA GLY A 82 -7.65 8.09 7.73
C GLY A 82 -6.44 7.14 7.77
N LYS A 83 -6.48 6.07 8.58
CA LYS A 83 -5.40 5.07 8.62
C LYS A 83 -5.25 4.32 7.29
N LYS A 84 -6.35 4.04 6.59
CA LYS A 84 -6.33 3.44 5.26
C LYS A 84 -5.61 4.36 4.27
N GLU A 85 -5.98 5.63 4.23
CA GLU A 85 -5.33 6.63 3.37
C GLU A 85 -3.83 6.76 3.67
N GLU A 86 -3.46 6.85 4.95
CA GLU A 86 -2.05 6.91 5.39
C GLU A 86 -1.25 5.68 4.91
N MET A 87 -1.83 4.48 5.02
CA MET A 87 -1.18 3.26 4.53
C MET A 87 -1.07 3.21 3.01
N ILE A 88 -2.08 3.69 2.28
CA ILE A 88 -2.04 3.81 0.81
C ILE A 88 -0.91 4.76 0.39
N GLU A 89 -0.75 5.88 1.08
CA GLU A 89 0.32 6.85 0.82
C GLU A 89 1.70 6.22 1.08
N LYS A 90 1.89 5.56 2.23
CA LYS A 90 3.14 4.85 2.55
C LYS A 90 3.51 3.80 1.51
N LEU A 91 2.53 3.03 1.04
CA LEU A 91 2.72 2.06 -0.05
C LEU A 91 3.12 2.75 -1.35
N ALA A 92 2.45 3.86 -1.71
CA ALA A 92 2.78 4.63 -2.91
C ALA A 92 4.21 5.19 -2.87
N THR A 93 4.63 5.77 -1.75
CA THR A 93 6.01 6.26 -1.56
C THR A 93 7.03 5.12 -1.69
N LYS A 94 6.73 3.96 -1.10
CA LYS A 94 7.64 2.81 -1.16
C LYS A 94 7.77 2.25 -2.58
N ILE A 95 6.66 2.15 -3.31
CA ILE A 95 6.65 1.74 -4.73
C ILE A 95 7.52 2.71 -5.55
N ALA A 96 7.29 4.02 -5.45
CA ALA A 96 8.07 5.02 -6.18
C ALA A 96 9.58 4.94 -5.88
N ALA A 97 9.96 4.70 -4.63
CA ALA A 97 11.36 4.51 -4.26
C ALA A 97 11.98 3.25 -4.92
N LEU A 98 11.25 2.13 -4.97
CA LEU A 98 11.70 0.90 -5.62
C LEU A 98 11.75 1.04 -7.15
N GLU A 99 10.83 1.79 -7.76
CA GLU A 99 10.88 2.11 -9.19
C GLU A 99 12.13 2.93 -9.56
N LEU A 100 12.53 3.87 -8.70
CA LEU A 100 13.77 4.63 -8.89
C LEU A 100 15.01 3.74 -8.78
N GLU A 101 15.02 2.80 -7.82
CA GLU A 101 16.09 1.81 -7.69
C GLU A 101 16.16 0.90 -8.94
N LYS A 102 15.00 0.47 -9.47
CA LYS A 102 14.90 -0.31 -10.71
C LYS A 102 15.50 0.43 -11.90
N LEU A 103 15.20 1.73 -12.03
CA LEU A 103 15.77 2.57 -13.08
C LEU A 103 17.30 2.70 -12.96
N SER A 104 17.80 2.86 -11.74
CA SER A 104 19.24 2.95 -11.46
C SER A 104 19.98 1.66 -11.82
N ILE A 105 19.44 0.50 -11.42
CA ILE A 105 19.99 -0.82 -11.78
C ILE A 105 19.96 -1.00 -13.30
N GLY A 106 18.84 -0.68 -13.97
CA GLY A 106 18.73 -0.77 -15.42
C GLY A 106 19.74 0.11 -16.16
N THR A 107 20.01 1.31 -15.65
CA THR A 107 21.04 2.20 -16.20
C THR A 107 22.44 1.62 -16.00
N SER A 108 22.70 1.03 -14.83
CA SER A 108 23.97 0.37 -14.53
C SER A 108 24.22 -0.83 -15.44
N ILE A 109 23.20 -1.63 -15.75
CA ILE A 109 23.29 -2.74 -16.70
C ILE A 109 23.69 -2.24 -18.08
N LYS A 110 23.03 -1.19 -18.61
CA LYS A 110 23.37 -0.61 -19.91
C LYS A 110 24.82 -0.12 -19.97
N LEU A 111 25.32 0.48 -18.90
CA LEU A 111 26.72 0.91 -18.82
C LEU A 111 27.68 -0.29 -18.83
N LEU A 112 27.36 -1.37 -18.11
CA LEU A 112 28.15 -2.60 -18.11
C LEU A 112 28.13 -3.29 -19.49
N GLU A 113 27.01 -3.24 -20.21
CA GLU A 113 26.92 -3.75 -21.58
C GLU A 113 27.87 -3.00 -22.51
N VAL A 114 27.85 -1.65 -22.48
CA VAL A 114 28.80 -0.83 -23.24
C VAL A 114 30.26 -1.13 -22.85
N LEU A 115 30.53 -1.27 -21.54
CA LEU A 115 31.86 -1.60 -21.04
C LEU A 115 32.34 -2.97 -21.55
N LYS A 116 31.44 -3.97 -21.57
CA LYS A 116 31.73 -5.30 -22.08
C LYS A 116 32.15 -5.26 -23.55
N ASP A 117 31.46 -4.45 -24.35
CA ASP A 117 31.69 -4.34 -25.79
C ASP A 117 33.05 -3.70 -26.13
N ILE A 118 33.50 -2.72 -25.32
CA ILE A 118 34.79 -2.05 -25.51
C ILE A 118 35.98 -2.77 -24.85
N THR A 119 35.72 -3.73 -23.97
CA THR A 119 36.76 -4.52 -23.31
C THR A 119 37.31 -5.56 -24.28
N LYS A 120 38.64 -5.59 -24.49
CA LYS A 120 39.30 -6.60 -25.34
C LYS A 120 39.24 -7.98 -24.67
N GLU A 121 39.20 -9.03 -25.49
CA GLU A 121 39.36 -10.41 -24.99
C GLU A 121 40.80 -10.57 -24.46
N ASP A 122 40.90 -10.97 -23.19
CA ASP A 122 42.05 -11.74 -22.70
C ASP A 122 41.77 -13.22 -22.94
#